data_AF-A0A2N5TQD3-F1
#
_entry.id   AF-A0A2N5TQD3-F1
#
_cell.length_a   1.000
_cell.length_b   1.000
_cell.length_c   1.000
_cell.angle_alpha   90.00
_cell.angle_beta   90.00
_cell.angle_gamma   90.00
#
_symmetry.space_group_name_H-M   'P 1'
#
loop_
_entity.id
_entity.type
_entity.pdbx_description
1 polymer ?
#
loop_
_entity_poly.entity_id
_entity_poly.type
_entity_poly.pdbx_seq_one_letter_code
_entity_poly.pdbx_strand_id
1 'polypeptide(L)'
;MSGGFGAGNHELSSSSSDASSSQDDGTAEVGISAIKDYVNFIGLKNSEGDQLAKLLFTHHITSYKMFKSKNLDWKHLFDLGLTIGIIAKLYNNIGKFRRHLSKKRK
;
A
#
# COMPACT_ATOMS: atom_id res chain seq x y z
N MET A 1 -39.88 22.60 -49.18
CA MET A 1 -39.34 21.35 -49.77
C MET A 1 -39.10 20.41 -48.60
N SER A 2 -40.02 19.46 -48.43
CA SER A 2 -40.06 18.49 -47.34
C SER A 2 -39.55 17.14 -47.84
N GLY A 3 -38.79 16.43 -46.98
CA GLY A 3 -38.50 14.99 -47.06
C GLY A 3 -37.38 14.60 -48.05
N GLY A 4 -36.52 13.63 -47.78
CA GLY A 4 -36.46 12.66 -46.69
C GLY A 4 -35.10 11.98 -46.65
N PHE A 5 -34.70 11.55 -45.46
CA PHE A 5 -33.40 10.98 -45.16
C PHE A 5 -33.44 9.46 -45.20
N GLY A 6 -32.46 8.88 -45.91
CA GLY A 6 -31.63 7.73 -45.53
C GLY A 6 -32.28 6.47 -44.93
N ALA A 7 -32.21 5.38 -45.70
CA ALA A 7 -32.32 4.01 -45.21
C ALA A 7 -31.14 3.65 -44.29
N GLY A 8 -31.41 2.84 -43.27
CA GLY A 8 -30.41 2.24 -42.40
C GLY A 8 -31.01 1.11 -41.58
N ASN A 9 -30.74 -0.12 -42.00
CA ASN A 9 -31.07 -1.35 -41.29
C ASN A 9 -29.84 -1.74 -40.44
N HIS A 10 -30.00 -2.24 -39.21
CA HIS A 10 -29.36 -3.48 -38.72
C HIS A 10 -29.67 -3.75 -37.23
N GLU A 11 -30.32 -4.91 -37.05
CA GLU A 11 -30.35 -5.90 -35.96
C GLU A 11 -29.49 -5.78 -34.67
N LEU A 12 -30.21 -6.14 -33.59
CA LEU A 12 -29.88 -7.04 -32.47
C LEU A 12 -28.87 -6.65 -31.37
N SER A 13 -29.44 -6.67 -30.16
CA SER A 13 -28.98 -7.39 -28.97
C SER A 13 -28.14 -6.67 -27.90
N SER A 14 -28.73 -6.73 -26.70
CA SER A 14 -28.11 -7.14 -25.44
C SER A 14 -27.07 -6.22 -24.81
N SER A 15 -27.51 -5.61 -23.70
CA SER A 15 -26.87 -5.76 -22.39
C SER A 15 -25.34 -5.67 -22.35
N SER A 16 -24.84 -4.53 -21.91
CA SER A 16 -23.92 -4.53 -20.77
C SER A 16 -23.87 -3.16 -20.11
N SER A 17 -24.35 -3.10 -18.87
CA SER A 17 -23.93 -2.08 -17.92
C SER A 17 -22.50 -2.38 -17.50
N ASP A 18 -21.54 -2.12 -18.39
CA ASP A 18 -20.13 -2.18 -18.05
C ASP A 18 -19.72 -0.87 -17.35
N ALA A 19 -19.97 -0.84 -16.05
CA ALA A 19 -19.15 -0.08 -15.13
C ALA A 19 -18.76 -1.01 -13.98
N SER A 20 -18.06 -2.09 -14.32
CA SER A 20 -17.22 -2.81 -13.36
C SER A 20 -16.16 -1.83 -12.90
N SER A 21 -16.41 -1.22 -11.75
CA SER A 21 -15.37 -0.65 -10.90
C SER A 21 -14.49 -1.80 -10.44
N SER A 22 -13.51 -2.17 -11.28
CA SER A 22 -12.37 -2.96 -10.85
C SER A 22 -11.55 -2.08 -9.91
N GLN A 23 -11.98 -2.01 -8.65
CA GLN A 23 -11.11 -1.66 -7.55
C GLN A 23 -10.13 -2.83 -7.40
N ASP A 24 -9.05 -2.75 -8.18
CA ASP A 24 -7.69 -2.88 -7.69
C ASP A 24 -7.60 -3.34 -6.22
N ASP A 25 -7.56 -4.66 -6.06
CA ASP A 25 -7.08 -5.35 -4.85
C ASP A 25 -5.55 -5.55 -4.93
N GLY A 26 -4.85 -4.82 -5.82
CA GLY A 26 -3.40 -4.90 -6.01
C GLY A 26 -2.63 -3.94 -5.12
N THR A 27 -3.24 -2.82 -4.71
CA THR A 27 -2.60 -1.80 -3.87
C THR A 27 -2.38 -2.23 -2.43
N ALA A 28 -3.28 -3.05 -1.87
CA ALA A 28 -3.16 -3.55 -0.49
C ALA A 28 -2.01 -4.54 -0.32
N GLU A 29 -1.92 -5.53 -1.23
CA GLU A 29 -0.85 -6.55 -1.27
C GLU A 29 0.55 -5.91 -1.43
N VAL A 30 0.67 -4.90 -2.30
CA VAL A 30 1.93 -4.17 -2.50
C VAL A 30 2.34 -3.40 -1.24
N GLY A 31 1.37 -2.84 -0.51
CA GLY A 31 1.61 -2.12 0.75
C GLY A 31 2.09 -3.05 1.88
N ILE A 32 1.43 -4.21 2.06
CA ILE A 32 1.83 -5.21 3.06
C ILE A 32 3.25 -5.70 2.79
N SER A 33 3.55 -6.01 1.53
CA SER A 33 4.87 -6.50 1.12
C SER A 33 5.96 -5.45 1.41
N ALA A 34 5.69 -4.17 1.11
CA ALA A 34 6.65 -3.08 1.33
C ALA A 34 6.98 -2.83 2.81
N ILE A 35 5.98 -2.85 3.70
CA ILE A 35 6.22 -2.68 5.14
C ILE A 35 6.85 -3.93 5.75
N LYS A 36 6.47 -5.13 5.28
CA LYS A 36 7.06 -6.41 5.71
C LYS A 36 8.54 -6.50 5.35
N ASP A 37 8.92 -6.10 4.14
CA ASP A 37 10.33 -6.01 3.73
C ASP A 37 11.13 -5.06 4.62
N TYR A 38 10.51 -3.96 5.05
CA TYR A 38 11.15 -3.01 5.96
C TYR A 38 11.34 -3.61 7.37
N VAL A 39 10.32 -4.26 7.91
CA VAL A 39 10.37 -4.94 9.22
C VAL A 39 11.44 -6.04 9.22
N ASN A 40 11.52 -6.83 8.15
CA ASN A 40 12.57 -7.82 7.97
C ASN A 40 13.97 -7.19 7.89
N PHE A 41 14.11 -6.04 7.21
CA PHE A 41 15.38 -5.32 7.10
C PHE A 41 15.89 -4.80 8.45
N ILE A 42 15.02 -4.36 9.35
CA ILE A 42 15.42 -3.91 10.70
C ILE A 42 15.78 -5.05 11.65
N GLY A 43 15.72 -6.29 11.17
CA GLY A 43 16.11 -7.50 11.91
C GLY A 43 14.98 -8.14 12.71
N LEU A 44 13.73 -7.71 12.52
CA LEU A 44 12.57 -8.38 13.08
C LEU A 44 12.08 -9.40 12.06
N LYS A 45 12.52 -10.65 12.23
CA LYS A 45 12.20 -11.77 11.35
C LYS A 45 11.18 -12.69 12.04
N ASN A 46 10.65 -13.65 11.29
CA ASN A 46 9.74 -14.67 11.79
C ASN A 46 8.41 -14.06 12.29
N SER A 47 7.71 -14.80 13.16
CA SER A 47 6.38 -14.45 13.66
C SER A 47 6.29 -13.03 14.27
N GLU A 48 7.32 -12.58 14.98
CA GLU A 48 7.35 -11.22 15.57
C GLU A 48 7.33 -10.13 14.49
N GLY A 49 8.12 -10.31 13.41
CA GLY A 49 8.14 -9.38 12.28
C GLY A 49 6.83 -9.39 11.51
N ASP A 50 6.23 -10.56 11.31
CA ASP A 50 4.93 -10.70 10.65
C ASP A 50 3.80 -10.05 11.45
N GLN A 51 3.78 -10.22 12.77
CA GLN A 51 2.82 -9.57 13.66
C GLN A 51 2.97 -8.05 13.64
N LEU A 52 4.20 -7.54 13.69
CA LEU A 52 4.46 -6.11 13.62
C LEU A 52 4.04 -5.53 12.26
N ALA A 53 4.37 -6.21 11.16
CA ALA A 53 3.98 -5.77 9.82
C ALA A 53 2.45 -5.75 9.66
N LYS A 54 1.75 -6.77 10.19
CA LYS A 54 0.29 -6.83 10.20
C LYS A 54 -0.32 -5.71 11.05
N LEU A 55 0.22 -5.46 12.24
CA LEU A 55 -0.22 -4.38 13.12
C LEU A 55 -0.09 -3.02 12.41
N LEU A 56 1.09 -2.73 11.85
CA LEU A 56 1.34 -1.51 11.08
C LEU A 56 0.36 -1.39 9.91
N PHE A 57 0.12 -2.48 9.17
CA PHE A 57 -0.82 -2.49 8.06
C PHE A 57 -2.26 -2.21 8.48
N THR A 58 -2.75 -2.81 9.58
CA THR A 58 -4.09 -2.55 10.13
C THR A 58 -4.29 -1.08 10.49
N HIS A 59 -3.21 -0.38 10.86
CA HIS A 59 -3.23 1.06 11.12
C HIS A 59 -2.89 1.92 9.89
N HIS A 60 -3.02 1.35 8.68
CA HIS A 60 -2.72 2.00 7.40
C HIS A 60 -1.26 2.50 7.26
N ILE A 61 -0.34 1.96 8.07
CA ILE A 61 1.10 2.23 7.97
C ILE A 61 1.71 1.24 6.98
N THR A 62 1.54 1.53 5.70
CA THR A 62 1.94 0.64 4.59
C THR A 62 3.34 0.92 4.03
N SER A 63 4.01 1.98 4.48
CA SER A 63 5.31 2.36 3.94
C SER A 63 6.26 2.88 5.00
N TYR A 64 7.54 2.50 4.89
CA TYR A 64 8.62 3.00 5.73
C TYR A 64 8.79 4.54 5.69
N LYS A 65 8.28 5.19 4.63
CA LYS A 65 8.31 6.65 4.50
C LYS A 65 7.35 7.34 5.48
N MET A 66 6.30 6.65 5.93
CA MET A 66 5.32 7.20 6.86
C MET A 66 5.93 7.51 8.22
N PHE A 67 6.96 6.77 8.64
CA PHE A 67 7.75 7.08 9.85
C PHE A 67 8.53 8.40 9.75
N LYS A 68 8.62 9.05 8.58
CA LYS A 68 9.14 10.43 8.45
C LYS A 68 8.05 11.48 8.36
N SER A 69 6.80 11.06 8.24
CA SER A 69 5.67 11.98 8.13
C SER A 69 5.45 12.69 9.45
N LYS A 70 5.04 13.97 9.39
CA LYS A 70 4.61 14.72 10.59
C LYS A 70 3.34 14.15 11.21
N ASN A 71 2.62 13.31 10.46
CA ASN A 71 1.36 12.71 10.88
C ASN A 71 1.54 11.41 11.69
N LEU A 72 2.77 10.88 11.79
CA LEU A 72 3.05 9.66 12.55
C LEU A 72 4.16 9.94 13.55
N ASP A 73 3.73 10.24 14.78
CA ASP A 73 4.64 10.56 15.88
C ASP A 73 4.96 9.33 16.73
N TRP A 74 6.09 9.36 17.44
CA TRP A 74 6.52 8.25 18.30
C TRP A 74 5.47 7.84 19.33
N LYS A 75 4.69 8.82 19.83
CA LYS A 75 3.57 8.58 20.76
C LYS A 75 2.50 7.69 20.16
N HIS A 76 2.14 7.92 18.90
CA HIS A 76 1.15 7.09 18.22
C HIS A 76 1.62 5.64 18.16
N LEU A 77 2.88 5.40 17.82
CA LEU A 77 3.44 4.04 17.80
C LEU A 77 3.51 3.42 19.19
N PHE A 78 3.77 4.22 20.23
CA PHE A 78 3.75 3.75 21.61
C PHE A 78 2.32 3.36 22.05
N ASP A 79 1.32 4.16 21.70
CA ASP A 79 -0.10 3.90 21.97
C ASP A 79 -0.62 2.66 21.21
N LEU A 80 0.00 2.33 20.06
CA LEU A 80 -0.22 1.07 19.34
C LEU A 80 0.39 -0.16 20.02
N GLY A 81 1.07 0.02 21.16
CA GLY A 81 1.70 -1.06 21.91
C GLY A 81 3.10 -1.43 21.42
N LEU A 82 3.74 -0.61 20.57
CA LEU A 82 5.13 -0.86 20.20
C LEU A 82 6.06 -0.45 21.34
N THR A 83 7.06 -1.29 21.60
CA THR A 83 8.09 -0.96 22.58
C THR A 83 9.01 0.14 22.07
N ILE A 84 9.56 0.94 22.99
CA ILE A 84 10.52 2.02 22.67
C ILE A 84 11.68 1.54 21.80
N GLY A 85 12.15 0.30 22.01
CA GLY A 85 13.23 -0.30 21.24
C GLY A 85 12.84 -0.58 19.78
N ILE A 86 11.63 -1.06 19.53
CA ILE A 86 11.10 -1.27 18.17
C ILE A 86 10.90 0.09 17.49
N ILE A 87 10.30 1.05 18.19
CA ILE A 87 10.10 2.42 17.68
C ILE A 87 11.45 3.03 17.26
N ALA A 88 12.46 2.98 18.14
CA ALA A 88 13.80 3.48 17.82
C ALA A 88 14.40 2.79 16.58
N LYS A 89 14.24 1.46 16.45
CA LYS A 89 14.67 0.73 15.24
C LYS A 89 13.94 1.21 13.99
N LEU A 90 12.62 1.44 14.07
CA LEU A 90 11.82 1.92 12.94
C LEU A 90 12.26 3.31 12.48
N TYR A 91 12.58 4.25 13.37
CA TYR A 91 13.05 5.58 12.96
C TYR A 91 14.50 5.59 12.47
N ASN A 92 15.41 4.89 13.16
CA ASN A 92 16.85 4.94 12.87
C ASN A 92 17.23 4.25 11.55
N ASN A 93 16.44 3.28 11.09
CA ASN A 93 16.77 2.50 9.90
C ASN A 93 16.17 3.05 8.60
N ILE A 94 15.37 4.12 8.63
CA ILE A 94 14.72 4.69 7.44
C ILE A 94 15.74 5.07 6.36
N GLY A 95 16.81 5.77 6.76
CA GLY A 95 17.87 6.18 5.84
C GLY A 95 18.65 5.01 5.27
N LYS A 96 18.93 3.99 6.10
CA LYS A 96 19.65 2.78 5.72
C LYS A 96 18.84 1.95 4.72
N PHE A 97 17.55 1.78 4.96
CA PHE A 97 16.66 1.06 4.07
C PHE A 97 16.46 1.78 2.74
N ARG A 98 16.32 3.11 2.75
CA ARG A 98 16.27 3.89 1.51
C ARG A 98 17.51 3.64 0.65
N ARG A 99 18.72 3.67 1.26
CA ARG A 99 19.98 3.38 0.56
C ARG A 99 20.06 1.93 0.07
N HIS A 100 19.53 0.98 0.84
CA HIS A 100 19.43 -0.43 0.47
C HIS A 100 18.58 -0.61 -0.80
N LEU A 101 17.40 0.02 -0.85
CA LEU A 101 16.53 -0.01 -2.02
C LEU A 101 17.18 0.62 -3.25
N SER A 102 17.89 1.73 -3.11
CA SER A 102 18.61 2.36 -4.24
C SER A 102 19.72 1.47 -4.80
N LYS A 103 20.34 0.60 -3.98
CA LYS A 103 21.36 -0.35 -4.44
C LYS A 103 20.76 -1.59 -5.11
N LYS A 104 19.59 -2.05 -4.67
CA LYS A 104 18.89 -3.20 -5.26
C LYS A 104 18.28 -2.92 -6.65
N ARG A 105 18.10 -1.65 -7.02
CA ARG A 105 17.50 -1.23 -8.31
C ARG A 105 18.55 -0.92 -9.39
N LYS A 106 19.78 -1.40 -9.22
CA LYS A 106 20.90 -1.20 -10.12
C LYS A 106 21.43 -2.56 -10.55
#